data_AF-A0A2D9XKK1-F1
#
_entry.id   AF-A0A2D9XKK1-F1
#
_cell.length_a   1.000
_cell.length_b   1.000
_cell.length_c   1.000
_cell.angle_alpha   90.00
_cell.angle_beta   90.00
_cell.angle_gamma   90.00
#
_symmetry.space_group_name_H-M   'P 1'
#
loop_
_entity.id
_entity.type
_entity.pdbx_description
1 polymer ?
#
loop_
_entity_poly.entity_id
_entity_poly.type
_entity_poly.pdbx_seq_one_letter_code
_entity_poly.pdbx_strand_id
1 'polypeptide(L)'
;MLKTILFIFISMFNAAFFNKIVVTNKLIKIPSYLFSLILIIVSLPMITHPSSLIILTTIILLIATYNEIIQFNNKNKKTTILKSGFFIGLMTTIDLNFWIFYLLILFGLFYYQEFNWRNFVIQLLGLILPLIFYYNLKLLDFEFINLMYTQHYSTKPSLNILDEYPVFLSLLSILLILSGKELYNNYYKKTEHAKKGFIIILIIIPIVIVNIILYQKLQFGYLLALPITMLIGNYLIYVKQVYFRTFLLGLLFVSFLFDIF
;
A
#
# COMPACT_ATOMS: atom_id res chain seq x y z
N MET A 1 -20.13 13.17 -8.62
CA MET A 1 -19.84 12.46 -9.89
C MET A 1 -18.37 12.56 -10.31
N LEU A 2 -17.74 13.74 -10.40
CA LEU A 2 -16.31 13.84 -10.73
C LEU A 2 -15.40 13.10 -9.73
N LYS A 3 -15.63 13.27 -8.42
CA LYS A 3 -14.86 12.60 -7.36
C LYS A 3 -14.90 11.07 -7.48
N THR A 4 -16.07 10.50 -7.80
CA THR A 4 -16.25 9.04 -7.91
C THR A 4 -15.59 8.48 -9.16
N ILE A 5 -15.67 9.20 -10.29
CA ILE A 5 -14.97 8.84 -11.53
C ILE A 5 -13.44 8.85 -11.30
N LEU A 6 -12.92 9.90 -10.66
CA LEU A 6 -11.50 9.98 -10.31
C LEU A 6 -11.08 8.87 -9.35
N PHE A 7 -11.90 8.55 -8.35
CA PHE A 7 -11.64 7.43 -7.44
C PHE A 7 -11.50 6.11 -8.18
N ILE A 8 -12.44 5.79 -9.07
CA ILE A 8 -12.40 4.56 -9.87
C ILE A 8 -11.15 4.54 -10.75
N PHE A 9 -10.84 5.64 -11.43
CA PHE A 9 -9.67 5.74 -12.30
C PHE A 9 -8.36 5.53 -11.53
N ILE A 10 -8.17 6.21 -10.40
CA ILE A 10 -6.95 6.08 -9.58
C ILE A 10 -6.87 4.69 -8.94
N SER A 11 -7.99 4.10 -8.50
CA SER A 11 -8.02 2.73 -7.98
C SER A 11 -7.63 1.70 -9.05
N MET A 12 -8.14 1.83 -10.28
CA MET A 12 -7.74 0.97 -11.41
C MET A 12 -6.26 1.15 -11.76
N PHE A 13 -5.75 2.38 -11.73
CA PHE A 13 -4.33 2.66 -11.97
C PHE A 13 -3.45 2.01 -10.89
N ASN A 14 -3.81 2.16 -9.61
CA ASN A 14 -3.17 1.48 -8.48
C ASN A 14 -3.13 -0.04 -8.69
N ALA A 15 -4.28 -0.62 -9.06
CA ALA A 15 -4.44 -2.04 -9.27
C ALA A 15 -3.59 -2.59 -10.43
N ALA A 16 -3.53 -1.85 -11.54
CA ALA A 16 -2.69 -2.19 -12.68
C ALA A 16 -1.20 -2.06 -12.33
N PHE A 17 -0.81 -0.99 -11.64
CA PHE A 17 0.57 -0.73 -11.26
C PHE A 17 1.09 -1.77 -10.25
N PHE A 18 0.30 -2.09 -9.23
CA PHE A 18 0.66 -3.12 -8.25
C PHE A 18 0.80 -4.49 -8.91
N ASN A 19 -0.13 -4.88 -9.76
CA ASN A 19 -0.04 -6.16 -10.47
C ASN A 19 1.18 -6.25 -11.38
N LYS A 20 1.50 -5.16 -12.10
CA LYS A 20 2.73 -5.07 -12.90
C LYS A 20 3.95 -5.37 -12.03
N ILE A 21 4.05 -4.76 -10.84
CA ILE A 21 5.18 -4.96 -9.91
C ILE A 21 5.25 -6.41 -9.41
N VAL A 22 4.12 -7.02 -9.06
CA VAL A 22 4.06 -8.43 -8.62
C VAL A 22 4.58 -9.36 -9.72
N VAL A 23 4.18 -9.13 -10.97
CA VAL A 23 4.57 -9.94 -12.13
C VAL A 23 6.05 -9.69 -12.51
N THR A 24 6.48 -8.43 -12.63
CA THR A 24 7.86 -8.10 -13.07
C THR A 24 8.90 -8.57 -12.07
N ASN A 25 8.61 -8.46 -10.77
CA ASN A 25 9.52 -8.90 -9.72
C ASN A 25 9.38 -10.41 -9.41
N LYS A 26 8.60 -11.16 -10.21
CA LYS A 26 8.39 -12.61 -10.08
C LYS A 26 8.09 -13.04 -8.65
N LEU A 27 7.30 -12.24 -7.92
CA LEU A 27 6.92 -12.54 -6.55
C LEU A 27 6.03 -13.77 -6.49
N ILE A 28 5.34 -14.06 -7.59
CA ILE A 28 4.44 -15.18 -7.76
C ILE A 28 4.76 -15.90 -9.07
N LYS A 29 4.68 -17.23 -9.03
CA LYS A 29 5.07 -18.10 -10.15
C LYS A 29 4.12 -17.96 -11.35
N ILE A 30 2.83 -17.75 -11.09
CA ILE A 30 1.79 -17.68 -12.10
C ILE A 30 1.38 -16.21 -12.27
N PRO A 31 1.70 -15.55 -13.39
CA PRO A 31 1.24 -14.19 -13.65
C PRO A 31 -0.29 -14.19 -13.77
N SER A 32 -0.96 -13.27 -13.08
CA SER A 32 -2.43 -13.20 -13.06
C SER A 32 -2.91 -11.80 -12.71
N TYR A 33 -4.01 -11.34 -13.31
CA TYR A 33 -4.68 -10.08 -12.96
C TYR A 33 -5.45 -10.13 -11.63
N LEU A 34 -5.38 -11.25 -10.89
CA LEU A 34 -6.07 -11.40 -9.61
C LEU A 34 -5.68 -10.32 -8.59
N PHE A 35 -4.41 -9.90 -8.53
CA PHE A 35 -3.98 -8.83 -7.62
C PHE A 35 -4.69 -7.50 -7.90
N SER A 36 -4.89 -7.17 -9.18
CA SER A 36 -5.61 -5.97 -9.57
C SER A 36 -7.05 -6.01 -9.08
N LEU A 37 -7.75 -7.12 -9.32
CA LEU A 37 -9.14 -7.29 -8.89
C LEU A 37 -9.26 -7.20 -7.37
N ILE A 38 -8.39 -7.90 -6.63
CA ILE A 38 -8.43 -7.90 -5.15
C ILE A 38 -8.13 -6.50 -4.62
N LEU A 39 -7.17 -5.76 -5.19
CA LEU A 39 -6.89 -4.38 -4.74
C LEU A 39 -8.07 -3.46 -4.96
N ILE A 40 -8.75 -3.56 -6.11
CA ILE A 40 -9.98 -2.79 -6.36
C ILE A 40 -11.01 -3.10 -5.28
N ILE A 41 -11.31 -4.38 -5.03
CA ILE A 41 -12.36 -4.76 -4.10
C ILE A 41 -12.00 -4.36 -2.65
N VAL A 42 -10.75 -4.57 -2.22
CA VAL A 42 -10.27 -4.15 -0.89
C VAL A 42 -10.28 -2.63 -0.73
N SER A 43 -10.15 -1.87 -1.83
CA SER A 43 -10.22 -0.41 -1.80
C SER A 43 -11.64 0.16 -1.77
N LEU A 44 -12.68 -0.64 -2.01
CA LEU A 44 -14.07 -0.15 -2.14
C LEU A 44 -14.58 0.63 -0.91
N PRO A 45 -14.32 0.22 0.35
CA PRO A 45 -14.73 1.00 1.52
C PRO A 45 -14.13 2.42 1.58
N MET A 46 -13.10 2.71 0.79
CA MET A 46 -12.52 4.06 0.72
C MET A 46 -13.41 5.04 -0.06
N ILE A 47 -14.40 4.58 -0.84
CA ILE A 47 -15.16 5.45 -1.76
C ILE A 47 -15.96 6.54 -1.03
N THR A 48 -16.49 6.22 0.15
CA THR A 48 -17.27 7.11 1.02
C THR A 48 -16.39 8.09 1.78
N HIS A 49 -15.10 7.79 1.94
CA HIS A 49 -14.19 8.60 2.73
C HIS A 49 -13.92 9.99 2.10
N PRO A 50 -13.90 11.08 2.88
CA PRO A 50 -13.66 12.43 2.36
C PRO A 50 -12.30 12.56 1.65
N SER A 51 -11.24 12.01 2.24
CA SER A 51 -9.86 12.04 1.71
C SER A 51 -9.48 10.84 0.82
N SER A 52 -10.46 10.14 0.24
CA SER A 52 -10.26 8.92 -0.55
C SER A 52 -9.23 9.04 -1.67
N LEU A 53 -9.23 10.17 -2.40
CA LEU A 53 -8.26 10.44 -3.46
C LEU A 53 -6.84 10.49 -2.91
N ILE A 54 -6.65 11.12 -1.76
CA ILE A 54 -5.33 11.31 -1.17
C ILE A 54 -4.80 9.98 -0.64
N ILE A 55 -5.65 9.19 0.03
CA ILE A 55 -5.34 7.82 0.43
C ILE A 55 -4.89 7.01 -0.80
N LEU A 56 -5.64 7.03 -1.90
CA LEU A 56 -5.25 6.32 -3.12
C LEU A 56 -3.92 6.82 -3.70
N THR A 57 -3.63 8.12 -3.67
CA THR A 57 -2.33 8.64 -4.11
C THR A 57 -1.18 8.17 -3.21
N THR A 58 -1.40 8.11 -1.89
CA THR A 58 -0.39 7.58 -0.96
C THR A 58 -0.16 6.09 -1.15
N ILE A 59 -1.19 5.33 -1.55
CA ILE A 59 -1.05 3.92 -1.95
C ILE A 59 -0.18 3.79 -3.21
N ILE A 60 -0.34 4.65 -4.23
CA ILE A 60 0.53 4.65 -5.42
C ILE A 60 1.99 4.84 -5.00
N LEU A 61 2.26 5.85 -4.18
CA LEU A 61 3.62 6.14 -3.70
C LEU A 61 4.17 4.99 -2.87
N LEU A 62 3.36 4.37 -2.01
CA LEU A 62 3.76 3.20 -1.23
C LEU A 62 4.06 1.99 -2.13
N ILE A 63 3.26 1.74 -3.17
CA ILE A 63 3.55 0.71 -4.19
C ILE A 63 4.89 1.01 -4.89
N ALA A 64 5.15 2.28 -5.23
CA ALA A 64 6.39 2.68 -5.87
C ALA A 64 7.61 2.48 -4.94
N THR A 65 7.52 2.87 -3.67
CA THR A 65 8.57 2.62 -2.66
C THR A 65 8.86 1.13 -2.52
N TYR A 66 7.82 0.30 -2.43
CA TYR A 66 7.92 -1.15 -2.32
C TYR A 66 8.67 -1.76 -3.51
N ASN A 67 8.34 -1.32 -4.73
CA ASN A 67 9.03 -1.79 -5.93
C ASN A 67 10.52 -1.45 -5.91
N GLU A 68 10.89 -0.22 -5.53
CA GLU A 68 12.30 0.18 -5.46
C GLU A 68 13.06 -0.62 -4.40
N ILE A 69 12.46 -0.92 -3.24
CA ILE A 69 13.09 -1.69 -2.16
C ILE A 69 13.36 -3.13 -2.58
N ILE A 70 12.43 -3.78 -3.29
CA ILE A 70 12.65 -5.15 -3.82
C ILE A 70 13.88 -5.20 -4.74
N GLN A 71 14.15 -4.10 -5.43
CA GLN A 71 15.21 -3.97 -6.42
C GLN A 71 16.56 -3.49 -5.85
N PHE A 72 16.74 -3.43 -4.52
CA PHE A 72 18.00 -2.99 -3.91
C PHE A 72 19.22 -3.83 -4.30
N ASN A 73 19.04 -5.11 -4.63
CA ASN A 73 20.13 -6.01 -5.05
C ASN A 73 20.43 -5.93 -6.57
N ASN A 74 19.79 -5.02 -7.32
CA ASN A 74 20.02 -4.87 -8.76
C ASN A 74 21.20 -3.94 -9.08
N LYS A 75 21.75 -4.04 -10.30
CA LYS A 75 22.92 -3.27 -10.78
C LYS A 75 22.81 -1.74 -10.56
N ASN A 76 21.60 -1.18 -10.60
CA ASN A 76 21.35 0.25 -10.47
C ASN A 76 20.97 0.69 -9.03
N LYS A 77 21.49 -0.03 -8.03
CA LYS A 77 21.19 0.15 -6.60
C LYS A 77 21.18 1.60 -6.09
N LYS A 78 22.13 2.46 -6.47
CA LYS A 78 22.16 3.84 -5.97
C LYS A 78 20.93 4.63 -6.42
N THR A 79 20.49 4.43 -7.66
CA THR A 79 19.32 5.12 -8.21
C THR A 79 18.02 4.61 -7.58
N THR A 80 17.93 3.30 -7.31
CA THR A 80 16.75 2.71 -6.66
C THR A 80 16.63 3.16 -5.20
N ILE A 81 17.75 3.24 -4.48
CA ILE A 81 17.78 3.79 -3.12
C ILE A 81 17.35 5.26 -3.11
N LEU A 82 17.87 6.09 -4.02
CA LEU A 82 17.46 7.49 -4.14
C LEU A 82 15.97 7.61 -4.44
N LYS A 83 15.45 6.83 -5.40
CA LYS A 83 14.01 6.82 -5.75
C LYS A 83 13.13 6.38 -4.58
N SER A 84 13.54 5.36 -3.82
CA SER A 84 12.79 4.94 -2.64
C SER A 84 12.66 6.07 -1.62
N GLY A 85 13.76 6.79 -1.35
CA GLY A 85 13.75 7.99 -0.51
C GLY A 85 12.85 9.09 -1.08
N PHE A 86 12.94 9.34 -2.38
CA PHE A 86 12.14 10.33 -3.10
C PHE A 86 10.64 10.07 -3.00
N PHE A 87 10.19 8.83 -3.16
CA PHE A 87 8.76 8.51 -3.03
C PHE A 87 8.26 8.69 -1.60
N ILE A 88 9.06 8.36 -0.58
CA ILE A 88 8.71 8.67 0.81
C ILE A 88 8.70 10.17 1.08
N GLY A 89 9.67 10.91 0.52
CA GLY A 89 9.67 12.37 0.57
C GLY A 89 8.38 12.95 0.00
N LEU A 90 7.91 12.47 -1.15
CA LEU A 90 6.61 12.85 -1.70
C LEU A 90 5.45 12.48 -0.77
N MET A 91 5.46 11.30 -0.15
CA MET A 91 4.45 10.97 0.86
C MET A 91 4.47 11.96 2.02
N THR A 92 5.64 12.35 2.51
CA THR A 92 5.76 13.34 3.60
C THR A 92 5.28 14.74 3.23
N THR A 93 5.30 15.11 1.94
CA THR A 93 4.68 16.37 1.48
C THR A 93 3.15 16.33 1.52
N ILE A 94 2.54 15.13 1.46
CA ILE A 94 1.08 14.96 1.56
C ILE A 94 0.64 15.03 3.02
N ASP A 95 1.34 14.33 3.90
CA ASP A 95 1.15 14.36 5.36
C ASP A 95 2.49 14.06 6.02
N LEU A 96 2.94 14.94 6.91
CA LEU A 96 4.18 14.77 7.65
C LEU A 96 4.21 13.43 8.38
N ASN A 97 3.07 12.94 8.87
CA ASN A 97 2.96 11.66 9.59
C ASN A 97 3.48 10.45 8.79
N PHE A 98 3.58 10.54 7.47
CA PHE A 98 4.17 9.49 6.63
C PHE A 98 5.69 9.35 6.76
N TRP A 99 6.38 10.22 7.51
CA TRP A 99 7.82 10.09 7.72
C TRP A 99 8.21 8.75 8.36
N ILE A 100 7.30 8.14 9.13
CA ILE A 100 7.49 6.81 9.74
C ILE A 100 7.77 5.73 8.68
N PHE A 101 7.24 5.87 7.45
CA PHE A 101 7.52 4.92 6.37
C PHE A 101 9.00 4.90 5.98
N TYR A 102 9.81 5.89 6.38
CA TYR A 102 11.27 5.83 6.23
C TYR A 102 11.87 4.57 6.86
N LEU A 103 11.26 4.05 7.95
CA LEU A 103 11.65 2.78 8.55
C LEU A 103 11.58 1.61 7.57
N LEU A 104 10.71 1.66 6.55
CA LEU A 104 10.60 0.65 5.51
C LEU A 104 11.87 0.60 4.65
N ILE A 105 12.45 1.76 4.30
CA ILE A 105 13.70 1.84 3.52
C ILE A 105 14.86 1.33 4.37
N LEU A 106 14.95 1.77 5.63
CA LEU A 106 15.99 1.30 6.55
C LEU A 106 15.94 -0.22 6.70
N PHE A 107 14.75 -0.77 6.97
CA PHE A 107 14.54 -2.20 7.04
C PHE A 107 14.98 -2.90 5.74
N GLY A 108 14.61 -2.36 4.58
CA GLY A 108 15.05 -2.87 3.28
C GLY A 108 16.58 -2.88 3.14
N LEU A 109 17.27 -1.81 3.51
CA LEU A 109 18.73 -1.75 3.45
C LEU A 109 19.39 -2.78 4.37
N PHE A 110 18.91 -2.94 5.60
CA PHE A 110 19.44 -3.96 6.52
C PHE A 110 19.14 -5.37 6.02
N TYR A 111 17.92 -5.62 5.57
CA TYR A 111 17.46 -6.93 5.14
C TYR A 111 18.16 -7.44 3.88
N TYR A 112 18.51 -6.54 2.95
CA TYR A 112 19.33 -6.87 1.78
C TYR A 112 20.83 -6.82 2.05
N GLN A 113 21.27 -6.52 3.28
CA GLN A 113 22.69 -6.32 3.65
C GLN A 113 23.36 -5.19 2.87
N GLU A 114 22.58 -4.21 2.46
CA GLU A 114 23.01 -3.10 1.63
C GLU A 114 23.22 -1.80 2.41
N PHE A 115 23.11 -1.87 3.74
CA PHE A 115 23.35 -0.75 4.62
C PHE A 115 24.82 -0.32 4.62
N ASN A 116 25.08 0.90 4.16
CA ASN A 116 26.38 1.56 4.21
C ASN A 116 26.11 3.06 4.36
N TRP A 117 26.99 3.80 5.04
CA TRP A 117 26.92 5.26 5.15
C TRP A 117 26.63 5.97 3.81
N ARG A 118 27.25 5.53 2.71
CA ARG A 118 26.98 6.10 1.37
C ARG A 118 25.51 5.94 0.96
N ASN A 119 24.94 4.75 1.16
CA ASN A 119 23.54 4.47 0.83
C ASN A 119 22.59 5.20 1.78
N PHE A 120 22.97 5.33 3.04
CA PHE A 120 22.25 6.11 4.04
C PHE A 120 22.15 7.60 3.65
N VAL A 121 23.24 8.19 3.15
CA VAL A 121 23.21 9.57 2.63
C VAL A 121 22.37 9.67 1.36
N ILE A 122 22.49 8.71 0.43
CA ILE A 122 21.72 8.72 -0.83
C ILE A 122 20.20 8.66 -0.58
N GLN A 123 19.73 7.80 0.33
CA GLN A 123 18.30 7.76 0.67
C GLN A 123 17.83 9.07 1.33
N LEU A 124 18.66 9.70 2.16
CA LEU A 124 18.32 10.97 2.80
C LEU A 124 18.21 12.10 1.79
N LEU A 125 19.14 12.15 0.82
CA LEU A 125 19.03 13.08 -0.31
C LEU A 125 17.73 12.86 -1.09
N GLY A 126 17.38 11.60 -1.36
CA GLY A 126 16.09 11.24 -1.96
C GLY A 126 14.91 11.82 -1.18
N LEU A 127 14.87 11.63 0.14
CA LEU A 127 13.79 12.11 1.01
C LEU A 127 13.72 13.64 1.07
N ILE A 128 14.86 14.31 1.15
CA ILE A 128 14.94 15.77 1.30
C ILE A 128 14.56 16.49 0.00
N LEU A 129 14.83 15.91 -1.17
CA LEU A 129 14.58 16.56 -2.47
C LEU A 129 13.12 17.05 -2.66
N PRO A 130 12.08 16.22 -2.47
CA PRO A 130 10.69 16.67 -2.51
C PRO A 130 10.37 17.75 -1.48
N LEU A 131 10.96 17.68 -0.28
CA LEU A 131 10.72 18.64 0.80
C LEU A 131 11.32 20.01 0.48
N ILE A 132 12.53 20.05 -0.08
CA ILE A 132 13.14 21.30 -0.56
C ILE A 132 12.26 21.91 -1.66
N PHE A 133 11.80 21.10 -2.61
CA PHE A 133 10.94 21.60 -3.69
C PHE A 133 9.63 22.16 -3.12
N TYR A 134 8.98 21.43 -2.21
CA TYR A 134 7.78 21.88 -1.52
C TYR A 134 8.00 23.21 -0.75
N TYR A 135 9.10 23.32 -0.01
CA TYR A 135 9.44 24.54 0.73
C TYR A 135 9.66 25.75 -0.19
N ASN A 136 10.37 25.55 -1.31
CA ASN A 136 10.59 26.62 -2.28
C ASN A 136 9.29 27.10 -2.93
N LEU A 137 8.37 26.19 -3.25
CA LEU A 137 7.08 26.60 -3.80
C LEU A 137 6.25 27.39 -2.78
N LYS A 138 6.32 27.03 -1.48
CA LYS A 138 5.68 27.79 -0.41
C LYS A 138 6.25 29.20 -0.27
N LEU A 139 7.55 29.39 -0.47
CA LEU A 139 8.19 30.71 -0.48
C LEU A 139 7.77 31.58 -1.67
N LEU A 140 7.30 30.98 -2.76
CA LEU A 140 6.81 31.65 -3.96
C LEU A 140 5.30 31.96 -3.88
N ASP A 141 4.72 31.96 -2.68
CA ASP A 141 3.29 32.17 -2.41
C ASP A 141 2.34 31.25 -3.21
N PHE A 142 2.81 30.08 -3.64
CA PHE A 142 1.88 29.04 -4.09
C PHE A 142 1.10 28.52 -2.88
N GLU A 143 -0.21 28.73 -2.88
CA GLU A 143 -1.11 28.18 -1.87
C GLU A 143 -1.16 26.65 -1.96
N PHE A 144 -0.28 25.99 -1.22
CA PHE A 144 -0.38 24.55 -1.00
C PHE A 144 -1.44 24.30 0.07
N ILE A 145 -2.64 24.02 -0.41
CA ILE A 145 -3.70 23.33 0.32
C ILE A 145 -3.06 22.14 1.04
N ASN A 146 -3.10 22.12 2.37
CA ASN A 146 -2.67 20.96 3.16
C ASN A 146 -3.63 19.81 2.82
N LEU A 147 -3.27 18.99 1.82
CA LEU A 147 -4.25 18.17 1.09
C LEU A 147 -5.00 17.21 2.02
N MET A 148 -4.32 16.59 3.00
CA MET A 148 -4.98 15.70 3.97
C MET A 148 -5.88 16.44 4.99
N TYR A 149 -5.62 17.72 5.30
CA TYR A 149 -6.25 18.41 6.44
C TYR A 149 -6.60 19.88 6.21
N THR A 150 -6.96 20.29 5.00
CA THR A 150 -7.68 21.57 4.91
C THR A 150 -8.91 21.49 5.79
N GLN A 151 -9.13 22.54 6.60
CA GLN A 151 -10.21 22.65 7.59
C GLN A 151 -11.62 22.49 6.99
N HIS A 152 -11.74 22.33 5.68
CA HIS A 152 -12.97 21.94 4.99
C HIS A 152 -13.26 20.43 4.97
N TYR A 153 -12.29 19.56 5.29
CA TYR A 153 -12.47 18.10 5.37
C TYR A 153 -12.43 17.56 6.81
N SER A 154 -12.32 18.43 7.81
CA SER A 154 -12.48 18.10 9.23
C SER A 154 -13.94 17.91 9.63
N THR A 155 -14.76 17.30 8.77
CA THR A 155 -15.92 16.57 9.29
C THR A 155 -15.35 15.41 10.07
N LYS A 156 -15.68 15.30 11.36
CA LYS A 156 -15.39 14.10 12.17
C LYS A 156 -15.58 12.88 11.27
N PRO A 157 -14.52 12.15 10.87
CA PRO A 157 -14.74 10.89 10.20
C PRO A 157 -15.64 10.08 11.13
N SER A 158 -16.73 9.53 10.61
CA SER A 158 -17.53 8.53 11.31
C SER A 158 -16.54 7.54 11.92
N LEU A 159 -16.52 7.51 13.25
CA LEU A 159 -15.39 7.00 14.02
C LEU A 159 -15.17 5.49 13.85
N ASN A 160 -16.07 4.78 13.18
CA ASN A 160 -16.02 3.34 13.05
C ASN A 160 -16.30 2.87 11.62
N ILE A 161 -15.25 2.75 10.81
CA ILE A 161 -15.26 1.94 9.57
C ILE A 161 -15.74 0.50 9.87
N LEU A 162 -15.46 0.02 11.09
CA LEU A 162 -15.94 -1.26 11.63
C LEU A 162 -17.47 -1.33 11.73
N ASP A 163 -18.13 -0.21 11.98
CA ASP A 163 -19.60 -0.14 12.10
C ASP A 163 -20.26 0.05 10.74
N GLU A 164 -19.56 0.70 9.79
CA GLU A 164 -20.09 0.93 8.44
C GLU A 164 -20.03 -0.31 7.55
N TYR A 165 -19.01 -1.16 7.71
CA TYR A 165 -18.79 -2.32 6.83
C TYR A 165 -18.51 -3.62 7.61
N PRO A 166 -19.37 -4.03 8.56
CA PRO A 166 -19.09 -5.14 9.46
C PRO A 166 -19.04 -6.49 8.72
N VAL A 167 -19.94 -6.72 7.76
CA VAL A 167 -19.99 -7.99 7.02
C VAL A 167 -18.76 -8.11 6.12
N PHE A 168 -18.44 -7.06 5.37
CA PHE A 168 -17.26 -7.02 4.52
C PHE A 168 -15.96 -7.24 5.31
N LEU A 169 -15.78 -6.54 6.43
CA LEU A 169 -14.57 -6.64 7.24
C LEU A 169 -14.45 -8.01 7.93
N SER A 170 -15.57 -8.60 8.37
CA SER A 170 -15.57 -9.95 8.95
C SER A 170 -15.09 -10.99 7.93
N LEU A 171 -15.63 -10.96 6.71
CA LEU A 171 -15.27 -11.87 5.63
C LEU A 171 -13.82 -11.66 5.18
N LEU A 172 -13.39 -10.40 5.07
CA LEU A 172 -12.01 -10.04 4.77
C LEU A 172 -11.06 -10.58 5.86
N SER A 173 -11.43 -10.50 7.14
CA SER A 173 -10.65 -11.05 8.24
C SER A 173 -10.51 -12.58 8.17
N ILE A 174 -11.58 -13.29 7.82
CA ILE A 174 -11.57 -14.75 7.64
C ILE A 174 -10.62 -15.12 6.50
N LEU A 175 -10.69 -14.42 5.37
CA LEU A 175 -9.78 -14.63 4.24
C LEU A 175 -8.32 -14.29 4.58
N LEU A 176 -8.09 -13.29 5.43
CA LEU A 176 -6.75 -12.98 5.92
C LEU A 176 -6.17 -14.11 6.79
N ILE A 177 -6.98 -14.69 7.68
CA ILE A 177 -6.55 -15.83 8.50
C ILE A 177 -6.23 -17.04 7.62
N LEU A 178 -7.10 -17.37 6.65
CA LEU A 178 -6.88 -18.47 5.71
C LEU A 178 -5.64 -18.25 4.85
N SER A 179 -5.47 -17.04 4.31
CA SER A 179 -4.32 -16.69 3.47
C SER A 179 -3.00 -16.66 4.25
N GLY A 180 -3.02 -16.20 5.51
CA GLY A 180 -1.87 -16.25 6.40
C GLY A 180 -1.45 -17.69 6.71
N LYS A 181 -2.41 -18.57 7.03
CA LYS A 181 -2.15 -20.00 7.27
C LYS A 181 -1.57 -20.68 6.04
N GLU A 182 -2.11 -20.40 4.85
CA GLU A 182 -1.56 -20.97 3.61
C GLU A 182 -0.15 -20.45 3.32
N LEU A 183 0.08 -19.14 3.49
CA LEU A 183 1.40 -18.55 3.28
C LEU A 183 2.44 -19.19 4.20
N TYR A 184 2.13 -19.37 5.48
CA TYR A 184 3.00 -20.05 6.43
C TYR A 184 3.35 -21.48 5.97
N ASN A 185 2.34 -22.27 5.61
CA ASN A 185 2.53 -23.66 5.18
C ASN A 185 3.32 -23.80 3.87
N ASN A 186 3.20 -22.85 2.96
CA ASN A 186 3.81 -22.90 1.63
C ASN A 186 5.03 -21.96 1.48
N TYR A 187 5.45 -21.28 2.55
CA TYR A 187 6.53 -20.29 2.50
C TYR A 187 7.85 -20.89 1.98
N TYR A 188 8.19 -22.11 2.42
CA TYR A 188 9.43 -22.78 2.04
C TYR A 188 9.53 -23.11 0.54
N LYS A 189 8.39 -23.24 -0.16
CA LYS A 189 8.33 -23.58 -1.60
C LYS A 189 8.55 -22.38 -2.52
N LYS A 190 8.62 -21.17 -1.96
CA LYS A 190 8.85 -19.92 -2.70
C LYS A 190 10.35 -19.72 -2.98
N THR A 191 10.65 -19.02 -4.07
CA THR A 191 12.03 -18.62 -4.39
C THR A 191 12.53 -17.60 -3.37
N GLU A 192 13.84 -17.53 -3.15
CA GLU A 192 14.44 -16.56 -2.22
C GLU A 192 14.06 -15.11 -2.56
N HIS A 193 14.06 -14.74 -3.84
CA HIS A 193 13.61 -13.41 -4.28
C HIS A 193 12.14 -13.13 -3.89
N ALA A 194 11.24 -14.09 -4.09
CA ALA A 194 9.85 -13.94 -3.70
C ALA A 194 9.70 -13.84 -2.17
N LYS A 195 10.41 -14.68 -1.41
CA LYS A 195 10.44 -14.62 0.07
C LYS A 195 10.83 -13.23 0.57
N LYS A 196 11.86 -12.62 -0.02
CA LYS A 196 12.28 -11.25 0.29
C LYS A 196 11.17 -10.24 0.04
N GLY A 197 10.51 -10.28 -1.13
CA GLY A 197 9.37 -9.42 -1.43
C GLY A 197 8.20 -9.58 -0.44
N PHE A 198 7.86 -10.83 -0.08
CA PHE A 198 6.83 -11.10 0.93
C PHE A 198 7.21 -10.58 2.33
N ILE A 199 8.48 -10.57 2.71
CA ILE A 199 8.90 -9.99 4.00
C ILE A 199 8.77 -8.46 3.97
N ILE A 200 9.17 -7.81 2.87
CA ILE A 200 9.07 -6.35 2.73
C ILE A 200 7.61 -5.88 2.73
N ILE A 201 6.70 -6.60 2.06
CA ILE A 201 5.28 -6.22 2.09
C ILE A 201 4.68 -6.46 3.47
N LEU A 202 5.10 -7.51 4.19
CA LEU A 202 4.58 -7.80 5.53
C LEU A 202 5.05 -6.81 6.59
N ILE A 203 6.27 -6.24 6.47
CA ILE A 203 6.76 -5.22 7.42
C ILE A 203 5.96 -3.91 7.31
N ILE A 204 5.22 -3.67 6.22
CA ILE A 204 4.29 -2.53 6.10
C ILE A 204 3.20 -2.62 7.18
N ILE A 205 2.76 -3.82 7.57
CA ILE A 205 1.71 -4.01 8.58
C ILE A 205 2.10 -3.37 9.92
N PRO A 206 3.21 -3.77 10.60
CA PRO A 206 3.60 -3.15 11.86
C PRO A 206 3.91 -1.66 11.71
N ILE A 207 4.47 -1.21 10.57
CA ILE A 207 4.73 0.22 10.32
C ILE A 207 3.41 1.02 10.30
N VAL A 208 2.37 0.51 9.64
CA VAL A 208 1.05 1.15 9.63
C VAL A 208 0.42 1.14 11.03
N ILE A 209 0.51 0.03 11.76
CA ILE A 209 0.00 -0.05 13.15
C ILE A 209 0.68 0.98 14.05
N VAL A 210 2.01 1.08 13.99
CA VAL A 210 2.78 2.08 14.75
C VAL A 210 2.35 3.50 14.36
N ASN A 211 2.12 3.76 13.07
CA ASN A 211 1.64 5.05 12.59
C ASN A 211 0.26 5.42 13.16
N ILE A 212 -0.68 4.46 13.15
CA ILE A 212 -2.02 4.63 13.74
C ILE A 212 -1.93 4.92 15.24
N ILE A 213 -1.10 4.19 15.99
CA ILE A 213 -0.96 4.35 17.44
C ILE A 213 -0.34 5.72 17.77
N LEU A 214 0.75 6.10 17.09
CA LEU A 214 1.48 7.34 17.39
C LEU A 214 0.67 8.59 17.08
N TYR A 215 -0.11 8.59 16.00
CA TYR A 215 -0.87 9.77 15.58
C TYR A 215 -2.36 9.69 15.90
N GLN A 216 -2.84 8.55 16.40
CA GLN A 216 -4.24 8.29 16.74
C GLN A 216 -5.20 8.51 15.54
N LYS A 217 -4.75 8.18 14.32
CA LYS A 217 -5.54 8.33 13.09
C LYS A 217 -5.81 6.98 12.44
N LEU A 218 -7.04 6.48 12.59
CA LEU A 218 -7.48 5.20 12.00
C LEU A 218 -7.46 5.17 10.47
N GLN A 219 -7.52 6.34 9.81
CA GLN A 219 -7.49 6.48 8.36
C GLN A 219 -6.23 5.88 7.72
N PHE A 220 -5.11 5.84 8.44
CA PHE A 220 -3.89 5.18 7.94
C PHE A 220 -4.05 3.67 7.79
N GLY A 221 -5.07 3.06 8.42
CA GLY A 221 -5.42 1.65 8.25
C GLY A 221 -5.74 1.27 6.81
N TYR A 222 -6.19 2.20 5.99
CA TYR A 222 -6.42 1.98 4.56
C TYR A 222 -5.15 1.59 3.79
N LEU A 223 -3.96 1.94 4.28
CA LEU A 223 -2.69 1.51 3.68
C LEU A 223 -2.43 0.01 3.82
N LEU A 224 -3.13 -0.67 4.73
CA LEU A 224 -3.10 -2.14 4.84
C LEU A 224 -3.69 -2.83 3.60
N ALA A 225 -4.40 -2.12 2.72
CA ALA A 225 -4.88 -2.68 1.46
C ALA A 225 -3.76 -3.37 0.65
N LEU A 226 -2.53 -2.83 0.67
CA LEU A 226 -1.40 -3.45 -0.03
C LEU A 226 -0.98 -4.82 0.52
N PRO A 227 -0.60 -4.96 1.81
CA PRO A 227 -0.27 -6.28 2.34
C PRO A 227 -1.46 -7.25 2.30
N ILE A 228 -2.69 -6.78 2.54
CA ILE A 228 -3.91 -7.60 2.48
C ILE A 228 -4.08 -8.21 1.08
N THR A 229 -3.95 -7.40 0.04
CA THR A 229 -4.12 -7.86 -1.34
C THR A 229 -3.04 -8.83 -1.77
N MET A 230 -1.81 -8.63 -1.31
CA MET A 230 -0.72 -9.58 -1.55
C MET A 230 -0.99 -10.94 -0.89
N LEU A 231 -1.50 -10.95 0.35
CA LEU A 231 -1.83 -12.18 1.08
C LEU A 231 -2.99 -12.92 0.44
N ILE A 232 -4.13 -12.24 0.23
CA ILE A 232 -5.33 -12.84 -0.35
C ILE A 232 -5.06 -13.29 -1.80
N GLY A 233 -4.38 -12.47 -2.60
CA GLY A 233 -4.06 -12.85 -3.97
C GLY A 233 -3.10 -14.02 -4.07
N ASN A 234 -2.15 -14.13 -3.13
CA ASN A 234 -1.29 -15.31 -3.04
C ASN A 234 -2.11 -16.58 -2.73
N TYR A 235 -3.03 -16.51 -1.77
CA TYR A 235 -3.94 -17.62 -1.44
C TYR A 235 -4.78 -18.05 -2.66
N LEU A 236 -5.50 -17.10 -3.25
CA LEU A 236 -6.43 -17.38 -4.35
C LEU A 236 -5.77 -17.92 -5.62
N ILE A 237 -4.49 -17.62 -5.86
CA ILE A 237 -3.76 -18.18 -7.01
C ILE A 237 -3.48 -19.68 -6.85
N TYR A 238 -3.26 -20.16 -5.62
CA TYR A 238 -2.90 -21.55 -5.36
C TYR A 238 -4.12 -22.45 -5.05
N VAL A 239 -5.30 -21.87 -4.88
CA VAL A 239 -6.57 -22.62 -4.84
C VAL A 239 -6.76 -23.38 -6.17
N LYS A 240 -6.83 -24.71 -6.09
CA LYS A 240 -6.96 -25.59 -7.27
C LYS A 240 -8.27 -25.39 -8.03
N GLN A 241 -9.37 -25.12 -7.34
CA GLN A 241 -10.70 -25.01 -7.94
C GLN A 241 -11.00 -23.57 -8.35
N VAL A 242 -11.09 -23.34 -9.66
CA VAL A 242 -11.37 -22.01 -10.24
C VAL A 242 -12.73 -21.46 -9.77
N TYR A 243 -13.76 -22.32 -9.71
CA TYR A 243 -15.10 -21.95 -9.24
C TYR A 243 -15.10 -21.46 -7.78
N PHE A 244 -14.31 -22.11 -6.91
CA PHE A 244 -14.19 -21.71 -5.51
C PHE A 244 -13.53 -20.34 -5.38
N ARG A 245 -12.49 -20.06 -6.18
CA ARG A 245 -11.86 -18.75 -6.24
C ARG A 245 -12.82 -17.65 -6.69
N THR A 246 -13.56 -17.88 -7.78
CA THR A 246 -14.53 -16.90 -8.28
C THR A 246 -15.67 -16.68 -7.29
N PHE A 247 -16.11 -17.75 -6.62
CA PHE A 247 -17.11 -17.68 -5.57
C PHE A 247 -16.63 -16.82 -4.40
N LEU A 248 -15.41 -17.02 -3.88
CA LEU A 248 -14.86 -16.21 -2.79
C LEU A 248 -14.72 -14.72 -3.16
N LEU A 249 -14.28 -14.41 -4.37
CA LEU A 249 -14.21 -13.03 -4.86
C LEU A 249 -15.59 -12.40 -5.00
N GLY A 250 -16.55 -13.15 -5.56
CA GLY A 250 -17.94 -12.71 -5.67
C GLY A 250 -18.57 -12.48 -4.30
N LEU A 251 -18.34 -13.39 -3.35
CA LEU A 251 -18.80 -13.29 -1.97
C LEU A 251 -18.26 -12.01 -1.29
N LEU A 252 -16.97 -11.72 -1.46
CA LEU A 252 -16.36 -10.52 -0.90
C LEU A 252 -16.92 -9.24 -1.56
N PHE A 253 -17.14 -9.23 -2.87
CA PHE A 253 -17.78 -8.09 -3.54
C PHE A 253 -19.23 -7.88 -3.12
N VAL A 254 -20.02 -8.97 -3.03
CA VAL A 254 -21.42 -8.93 -2.60
C VAL A 254 -21.53 -8.49 -1.14
N SER A 255 -20.60 -8.90 -0.26
CA SER A 255 -20.58 -8.45 1.13
C SER A 255 -20.44 -6.93 1.27
N PHE A 256 -19.65 -6.29 0.39
CA PHE A 256 -19.56 -4.84 0.34
C PHE A 256 -20.89 -4.20 -0.11
N LEU A 257 -21.57 -4.78 -1.09
CA LEU A 257 -22.86 -4.25 -1.54
C LEU A 257 -23.93 -4.36 -0.45
N PHE A 258 -23.95 -5.45 0.31
CA PHE A 258 -24.88 -5.62 1.44
C PHE A 258 -24.69 -4.58 2.54
N ASP A 259 -23.46 -4.14 2.80
CA ASP A 259 -23.19 -3.11 3.80
C ASP A 259 -23.58 -1.69 3.31
N ILE A 260 -23.77 -1.48 1.99
CA ILE A 260 -24.17 -0.19 1.41
C ILE A 260 -25.70 -0.01 1.34
N PHE A 261 -26.44 -1.10 1.10
CA PHE A 261 -27.88 -1.09 0.84
C PHE A 261 -28.69 -1.50 2.07
#